data_AF-A0A1H7BD58-F1
#
_entry.id   AF-A0A1H7BD58-F1
#
_cell.length_a   1.000
_cell.length_b   1.000
_cell.length_c   1.000
_cell.angle_alpha   90.00
_cell.angle_beta   90.00
_cell.angle_gamma   90.00
#
_symmetry.space_group_name_H-M   'P 1'
#
loop_
_entity.id
_entity.type
_entity.pdbx_description
1 polymer ?
#
loop_
_entity_poly.entity_id
_entity_poly.type
_entity_poly.pdbx_seq_one_letter_code
_entity_poly.pdbx_strand_id
1 'polypeptide(L)'
;MISYLFRRQLCYDISLHSDIELTKEVFPKIKDKRIIQDSPVYDHISSFAFPEYPVITRQGTELVLSEMEWSLDPVYEKNPDERRKRRTKMADIQSERVLGDTRSYAHRIRQNRCLIPVTGTYEHRAIQGWQKKVPYYIWPKDRKMQFLPGLFQIIESIGSAGEKRQSVSFGMLTRTANELMANIHNDGEFRHRMPLFLTPELEEFWLSEHFTDADMKAVFEYMLPSEALDYRTVFSIRGTKPRPDGRSKFEFWKYDNLPQLGNDEPMKSQFSLF
;
A
#
# COMPACT_ATOMS: atom_id res chain seq x y z
N MET A 1 -4.31 10.65 27.45
CA MET A 1 -5.13 9.46 27.12
C MET A 1 -5.62 9.63 25.67
N ILE A 2 -4.81 9.20 24.70
CA ILE A 2 -5.02 9.45 23.26
C ILE A 2 -6.01 8.40 22.76
N SER A 3 -7.29 8.65 22.98
CA SER A 3 -8.42 7.75 22.66
C SER A 3 -9.29 8.31 21.54
N TYR A 4 -8.65 8.73 20.44
CA TYR A 4 -9.33 8.96 19.16
C TYR A 4 -8.43 8.43 18.05
N LEU A 5 -8.27 7.11 18.02
CA LEU A 5 -7.62 6.40 16.93
C LEU A 5 -8.46 6.58 15.66
N PHE A 6 -8.06 7.55 14.85
CA PHE A 6 -8.03 7.53 13.39
C PHE A 6 -9.18 6.77 12.73
N ARG A 7 -10.13 7.52 12.15
CA ARG A 7 -11.01 7.03 11.07
C ARG A 7 -10.10 6.51 9.95
N ARG A 8 -9.93 5.19 9.87
CA ARG A 8 -8.93 4.54 9.01
C ARG A 8 -9.47 4.44 7.58
N GLN A 9 -8.88 5.17 6.65
CA GLN A 9 -8.83 4.74 5.24
C GLN A 9 -7.90 3.51 5.08
N LEU A 10 -7.57 3.15 3.85
CA LEU A 10 -7.14 1.82 3.40
C LEU A 10 -5.63 1.53 3.56
N CYS A 11 -5.23 0.26 3.35
CA CYS A 11 -3.89 -0.30 3.04
C CYS A 11 -2.62 0.55 3.30
N TYR A 12 -2.43 1.04 4.51
CA TYR A 12 -1.25 1.87 4.88
C TYR A 12 0.03 1.13 5.20
N ASP A 13 0.02 -0.20 5.10
CA ASP A 13 1.11 -1.04 5.58
C ASP A 13 1.63 -1.93 4.45
N ILE A 14 2.88 -1.71 4.06
CA ILE A 14 3.57 -2.52 3.05
C ILE A 14 4.84 -3.13 3.64
N SER A 15 5.39 -4.09 2.91
CA SER A 15 6.72 -4.64 3.16
C SER A 15 7.50 -4.74 1.86
N LEU A 16 8.80 -4.51 1.94
CA LEU A 16 9.78 -4.82 0.90
C LEU A 16 10.96 -5.53 1.57
N HIS A 17 10.78 -6.82 1.84
CA HIS A 17 11.78 -7.65 2.50
C HIS A 17 12.64 -8.49 1.53
N SER A 18 12.47 -8.28 0.23
CA SER A 18 13.31 -8.84 -0.82
C SER A 18 14.33 -7.82 -1.28
N ASP A 19 15.35 -8.30 -1.99
CA ASP A 19 16.35 -7.43 -2.60
C ASP A 19 15.69 -6.51 -3.63
N ILE A 20 15.81 -5.20 -3.42
CA ILE A 20 15.32 -4.16 -4.34
C ILE A 20 15.98 -4.26 -5.72
N GLU A 21 17.17 -4.87 -5.81
CA GLU A 21 17.87 -5.15 -7.05
C GLU A 21 17.08 -6.08 -7.98
N LEU A 22 16.14 -6.89 -7.45
CA LEU A 22 15.18 -7.65 -8.26
C LEU A 22 14.35 -6.75 -9.19
N THR A 23 14.23 -5.45 -8.87
CA THR A 23 13.61 -4.46 -9.77
C THR A 23 14.35 -4.36 -11.10
N LYS A 24 15.67 -4.51 -11.09
CA LYS A 24 16.52 -4.47 -12.29
C LYS A 24 16.42 -5.77 -13.08
N GLU A 25 16.06 -6.89 -12.46
CA GLU A 25 15.75 -8.12 -13.18
C GLU A 25 14.44 -7.99 -13.98
N VAL A 26 13.41 -7.39 -13.36
CA VAL A 26 12.10 -7.16 -14.01
C VAL A 26 12.18 -6.02 -15.02
N PHE A 27 12.92 -4.96 -14.73
CA PHE A 27 13.12 -3.81 -15.61
C PHE A 27 14.61 -3.60 -15.94
N PRO A 28 15.22 -4.41 -16.84
CA PRO A 28 16.66 -4.39 -17.10
C PRO A 28 17.25 -3.06 -17.58
N LYS A 29 16.43 -2.18 -18.14
CA LYS A 29 16.83 -0.86 -18.65
C LYS A 29 16.55 0.28 -17.67
N ILE A 30 16.11 -0.03 -16.45
CA ILE A 30 15.78 0.98 -15.45
C ILE A 30 17.03 1.77 -15.04
N LYS A 31 16.91 3.09 -14.99
CA LYS A 31 17.94 3.94 -14.41
C LYS A 31 17.71 4.06 -12.91
N ASP A 32 18.65 3.55 -12.14
CA ASP A 32 18.65 3.70 -10.70
C ASP A 32 19.22 5.07 -10.31
N LYS A 33 18.35 5.95 -9.81
CA LYS A 33 18.70 7.28 -9.30
C LYS A 33 18.49 7.38 -7.79
N ARG A 34 18.39 6.24 -7.10
CA ARG A 34 18.23 6.24 -5.64
C ARG A 34 19.41 6.93 -4.98
N ILE A 35 19.12 7.75 -3.98
CA ILE A 35 20.15 8.31 -3.09
C ILE A 35 20.61 7.21 -2.12
N ILE A 36 19.68 6.39 -1.63
CA ILE A 36 19.92 5.31 -0.69
C ILE A 36 20.13 4.01 -1.47
N GLN A 37 21.38 3.73 -1.82
CA GLN A 37 21.76 2.54 -2.59
C GLN A 37 21.66 1.26 -1.75
N ASP A 38 22.10 1.32 -0.49
CA ASP A 38 21.91 0.25 0.50
C ASP A 38 20.54 0.40 1.16
N SER A 39 19.50 0.01 0.42
CA SER A 39 18.12 0.12 0.91
C SER A 39 17.86 -1.02 1.90
N PRO A 40 17.55 -0.71 3.17
CA PRO A 40 17.33 -1.75 4.16
C PRO A 40 16.11 -2.60 3.78
N VAL A 41 16.18 -3.89 4.07
CA VAL A 41 15.03 -4.80 4.03
C VAL A 41 13.94 -4.22 4.95
N TYR A 42 12.79 -3.90 4.37
CA TYR A 42 11.67 -3.32 5.08
C TYR A 42 10.65 -4.39 5.44
N ASP A 43 10.79 -4.96 6.65
CA ASP A 43 9.79 -5.85 7.24
C ASP A 43 8.40 -5.20 7.28
N HIS A 44 8.33 -3.89 7.61
CA HIS A 44 7.08 -3.15 7.70
C HIS A 44 7.33 -1.67 7.54
N ILE A 45 6.61 -1.04 6.63
CA ILE A 45 6.54 0.40 6.48
C ILE A 45 5.09 0.85 6.62
N SER A 46 4.91 1.95 7.34
CA SER A 46 3.62 2.60 7.53
C SER A 46 3.64 3.99 6.90
N SER A 47 2.64 4.32 6.09
CA SER A 47 2.52 5.62 5.43
C SER A 47 2.35 6.81 6.39
N PHE A 48 1.93 6.58 7.65
CA PHE A 48 1.65 7.66 8.62
C PHE A 48 2.84 8.55 8.98
N ALA A 49 4.06 8.09 8.73
CA ALA A 49 5.29 8.87 8.93
C ALA A 49 5.77 9.58 7.65
N PHE A 50 5.03 9.44 6.53
CA PHE A 50 5.39 9.90 5.19
C PHE A 50 6.80 9.46 4.76
N PRO A 51 7.11 8.15 4.85
CA PRO A 51 8.45 7.66 4.60
C PRO A 51 8.86 7.89 3.14
N GLU A 52 10.13 8.22 2.92
CA GLU A 52 10.76 8.09 1.61
C GLU A 52 10.81 6.61 1.22
N TYR A 53 10.42 6.30 -0.01
CA TYR A 53 10.29 4.92 -0.49
C TYR A 53 10.74 4.80 -1.95
N PRO A 54 11.44 3.72 -2.34
CA PRO A 54 11.80 3.49 -3.74
C PRO A 54 10.56 3.30 -4.60
N VAL A 55 10.45 4.05 -5.69
CA VAL A 55 9.31 4.03 -6.61
C VAL A 55 9.83 4.11 -8.04
N ILE A 56 9.16 3.41 -8.95
CA ILE A 56 9.47 3.40 -10.38
C ILE A 56 8.54 4.38 -11.10
N THR A 57 9.12 5.25 -11.92
CA THR A 57 8.38 6.17 -12.80
C THR A 57 8.91 6.13 -14.22
N ARG A 58 8.06 6.54 -15.17
CA ARG A 58 8.51 6.82 -16.53
C ARG A 58 8.90 8.30 -16.66
N GLN A 59 10.11 8.55 -17.18
CA GLN A 59 10.63 9.87 -17.54
C GLN A 59 11.00 9.85 -19.02
N GLY A 60 10.10 10.32 -19.88
CA GLY A 60 10.24 10.16 -21.34
C GLY A 60 10.21 8.68 -21.74
N THR A 61 11.24 8.21 -22.43
CA THR A 61 11.37 6.80 -22.85
C THR A 61 11.99 5.91 -21.77
N GLU A 62 12.46 6.49 -20.67
CA GLU A 62 13.22 5.79 -19.64
C GLU A 62 12.37 5.47 -18.42
N LEU A 63 12.60 4.29 -17.83
CA LEU A 63 12.13 3.99 -16.48
C LEU A 63 13.21 4.44 -15.48
N VAL A 64 12.77 5.04 -14.38
CA VAL A 64 13.64 5.56 -13.32
C VAL A 64 13.17 5.03 -11.98
N LEU A 65 14.09 4.46 -11.21
CA LEU A 65 13.91 4.10 -9.81
C LEU A 65 14.47 5.24 -8.95
N SER A 66 13.64 5.85 -8.10
CA SER A 66 14.03 6.94 -7.20
C SER A 66 13.16 6.97 -5.95
N GLU A 67 13.60 7.65 -4.90
CA GLU A 67 12.79 7.83 -3.70
C GLU A 67 11.66 8.87 -3.90
N MET A 68 10.50 8.58 -3.29
CA MET A 68 9.37 9.49 -3.17
C MET A 68 8.72 9.31 -1.79
N GLU A 69 8.13 10.37 -1.23
CA GLU A 69 7.41 10.28 0.03
C GLU A 69 6.06 9.55 -0.15
N TRP A 70 5.81 8.50 0.64
CA TRP A 70 4.51 7.83 0.61
C TRP A 70 3.46 8.66 1.35
N SER A 71 2.34 8.88 0.66
CA SER A 71 1.22 9.75 0.96
C SER A 71 1.30 11.13 0.33
N LEU A 72 0.38 11.37 -0.61
CA LEU A 72 0.27 12.60 -1.38
C LEU A 72 0.14 13.82 -0.47
N ASP A 73 0.96 14.82 -0.73
CA ASP A 73 1.00 16.02 0.09
C ASP A 73 -0.06 17.06 -0.36
N PRO A 74 -1.06 17.40 0.48
CA PRO A 74 -2.11 18.35 0.11
C PRO A 74 -1.61 19.80 0.21
N VAL A 75 -0.74 20.23 -0.72
CA VAL A 75 -0.11 21.58 -0.78
C VAL A 75 -1.10 22.75 -0.88
N TYR A 76 -2.36 22.45 -1.21
CA TYR A 76 -3.45 23.42 -1.20
C TYR A 76 -3.90 23.79 0.23
N GLU A 77 -3.68 22.92 1.21
CA GLU A 77 -3.96 23.17 2.63
C GLU A 77 -2.82 24.02 3.21
N LYS A 78 -3.15 25.24 3.63
CA LYS A 78 -2.17 26.22 4.12
C LYS A 78 -1.89 26.09 5.60
N ASN A 79 -2.84 25.55 6.38
CA ASN A 79 -2.60 25.28 7.78
C ASN A 79 -1.72 24.02 7.92
N PRO A 80 -0.52 24.11 8.56
CA PRO A 80 0.40 22.98 8.65
C PRO A 80 -0.17 21.75 9.37
N ASP A 81 -0.93 21.95 10.44
CA ASP A 81 -1.52 20.86 11.23
C ASP A 81 -2.64 20.17 10.45
N GLU A 82 -3.50 20.93 9.78
CA GLU A 82 -4.55 20.37 8.93
C GLU A 82 -3.95 19.69 7.69
N ARG A 83 -2.89 20.24 7.11
CA ARG A 83 -2.15 19.62 6.00
C ARG A 83 -1.59 18.27 6.44
N ARG A 84 -0.94 18.21 7.61
CA ARG A 84 -0.43 16.96 8.18
C ARG A 84 -1.55 15.95 8.44
N LYS A 85 -2.65 16.37 9.06
CA LYS A 85 -3.82 15.50 9.33
C LYS A 85 -4.43 14.97 8.02
N ARG A 86 -4.63 15.82 7.02
CA ARG A 86 -5.10 15.42 5.69
C ARG A 86 -4.12 14.48 5.01
N ARG A 87 -2.81 14.75 5.10
CA ARG A 87 -1.76 13.89 4.50
C ARG A 87 -1.77 12.49 5.09
N THR A 88 -2.11 12.28 6.37
CA THR A 88 -2.29 10.90 6.89
C THR A 88 -3.43 10.12 6.21
N LYS A 89 -4.23 10.80 5.40
CA LYS A 89 -5.41 10.31 4.68
C LYS A 89 -5.26 10.38 3.15
N MET A 90 -4.03 10.37 2.64
CA MET A 90 -3.75 10.46 1.20
C MET A 90 -2.71 9.44 0.72
N ALA A 91 -2.50 8.39 1.52
CA ALA A 91 -1.62 7.27 1.17
C ALA A 91 -2.22 6.41 0.06
N ASP A 92 -3.54 6.36 0.01
CA ASP A 92 -4.31 5.51 -0.89
C ASP A 92 -5.25 6.33 -1.78
N ILE A 93 -5.41 5.86 -3.00
CA ILE A 93 -6.25 6.46 -4.04
C ILE A 93 -7.23 5.39 -4.50
N GLN A 94 -8.53 5.68 -4.44
CA GLN A 94 -9.56 4.76 -4.93
C GLN A 94 -9.59 4.82 -6.46
N SER A 95 -9.11 3.76 -7.13
CA SER A 95 -8.98 3.72 -8.59
C SER A 95 -10.31 4.00 -9.30
N GLU A 96 -11.41 3.50 -8.74
CA GLU A 96 -12.76 3.64 -9.31
C GLU A 96 -13.22 5.11 -9.39
N ARG A 97 -12.62 6.00 -8.60
CA ARG A 97 -12.97 7.42 -8.56
C ARG A 97 -12.10 8.29 -9.45
N VAL A 98 -10.91 7.83 -9.83
CA VAL A 98 -9.89 8.66 -10.51
C VAL A 98 -10.41 9.23 -11.83
N LEU A 99 -11.10 8.43 -12.65
CA LEU A 99 -11.62 8.89 -13.94
C LEU A 99 -12.97 9.61 -13.82
N GLY A 100 -13.84 9.17 -12.90
CA GLY A 100 -15.20 9.70 -12.76
C GLY A 100 -15.31 11.02 -11.99
N ASP A 101 -14.42 11.25 -11.01
CA ASP A 101 -14.41 12.48 -10.21
C ASP A 101 -13.44 13.50 -10.81
N THR A 102 -13.85 14.13 -11.90
CA THR A 102 -13.00 15.04 -12.72
C THR A 102 -12.50 16.27 -11.97
N ARG A 103 -13.09 16.58 -10.81
CA ARG A 103 -12.67 17.68 -9.94
C ARG A 103 -11.68 17.24 -8.86
N SER A 104 -11.57 15.94 -8.60
CA SER A 104 -10.69 15.39 -7.58
C SER A 104 -9.22 15.67 -7.87
N TYR A 105 -8.43 15.72 -6.79
CA TYR A 105 -6.98 15.84 -6.91
C TYR A 105 -6.36 14.66 -7.67
N ALA A 106 -6.81 13.44 -7.38
CA ALA A 106 -6.35 12.23 -8.04
C ALA A 106 -6.56 12.27 -9.57
N HIS A 107 -7.70 12.79 -10.03
CA HIS A 107 -7.97 12.95 -11.46
C HIS A 107 -6.96 13.89 -12.15
N ARG A 108 -6.56 14.98 -11.47
CA ARG A 108 -5.60 15.94 -12.01
C ARG A 108 -4.20 15.36 -12.18
N ILE A 109 -3.81 14.44 -11.30
CA ILE A 109 -2.49 13.78 -11.34
C ILE A 109 -2.53 12.41 -12.01
N ARG A 110 -3.65 11.99 -12.61
CA ARG A 110 -3.85 10.61 -13.11
C ARG A 110 -2.81 10.15 -14.13
N GLN A 111 -2.20 11.07 -14.86
CA GLN A 111 -1.17 10.77 -15.85
C GLN A 111 0.25 10.63 -15.24
N ASN A 112 0.43 11.06 -14.00
CA ASN A 112 1.66 10.86 -13.24
C ASN A 112 1.63 9.49 -12.59
N ARG A 113 1.90 8.45 -13.38
CA ARG A 113 1.82 7.05 -12.95
C ARG A 113 3.14 6.57 -12.37
N CYS A 114 3.06 5.78 -11.31
CA CYS A 114 4.21 5.10 -10.74
C CYS A 114 3.91 3.62 -10.41
N LEU A 115 4.96 2.85 -10.20
CA LEU A 115 4.92 1.49 -9.67
C LEU A 115 5.70 1.45 -8.35
N ILE A 116 5.12 0.80 -7.35
CA ILE A 116 5.62 0.74 -5.98
C ILE A 116 6.10 -0.71 -5.75
N PRO A 117 7.42 -0.97 -5.75
CA PRO A 117 7.97 -2.30 -5.51
C PRO A 117 7.62 -2.75 -4.08
N VAL A 118 6.95 -3.88 -3.94
CA VAL A 118 6.66 -4.47 -2.62
C VAL A 118 6.82 -5.98 -2.68
N THR A 119 7.05 -6.59 -1.53
CA THR A 119 6.92 -8.04 -1.34
C THR A 119 5.49 -8.42 -0.98
N GLY A 120 4.79 -7.56 -0.24
CA GLY A 120 3.42 -7.78 0.18
C GLY A 120 2.88 -6.62 0.99
N THR A 121 1.61 -6.73 1.36
CA THR A 121 0.88 -5.72 2.13
C THR A 121 0.34 -6.32 3.42
N TYR A 122 0.06 -5.48 4.41
CA TYR A 122 -0.62 -5.92 5.62
C TYR A 122 -2.02 -5.37 5.71
N GLU A 123 -2.95 -6.20 6.20
CA GLU A 123 -4.32 -5.79 6.45
C GLU A 123 -4.90 -6.50 7.68
N HIS A 124 -5.98 -5.97 8.25
CA HIS A 124 -6.47 -6.38 9.56
C HIS A 124 -7.92 -6.89 9.54
N ARG A 125 -8.10 -8.11 10.05
CA ARG A 125 -9.40 -8.76 10.25
C ARG A 125 -9.94 -8.54 11.65
N ALA A 126 -11.14 -7.96 11.75
CA ALA A 126 -11.89 -7.93 13.00
C ALA A 126 -12.56 -9.29 13.24
N ILE A 127 -12.57 -9.72 14.50
CA ILE A 127 -13.25 -10.95 14.94
C ILE A 127 -14.24 -10.55 16.04
N GLN A 128 -15.46 -11.07 15.99
CA GLN A 128 -16.49 -10.74 16.96
C GLN A 128 -16.04 -11.09 18.38
N GLY A 129 -16.20 -10.15 19.31
CA GLY A 129 -15.77 -10.29 20.70
C GLY A 129 -14.27 -10.08 20.95
N TRP A 130 -13.43 -9.95 19.91
CA TRP A 130 -12.00 -9.69 20.08
C TRP A 130 -11.73 -8.19 20.15
N GLN A 131 -10.94 -7.77 21.14
CA GLN A 131 -10.58 -6.34 21.33
C GLN A 131 -9.60 -5.82 20.26
N LYS A 132 -8.79 -6.69 19.66
CA LYS A 132 -7.77 -6.33 18.67
C LYS A 132 -8.03 -7.11 17.38
N LYS A 133 -7.88 -6.41 16.25
CA LYS A 133 -7.90 -7.05 14.93
C LYS A 133 -6.67 -7.94 14.73
N VAL A 134 -6.84 -9.02 13.99
CA VAL A 134 -5.80 -9.95 13.58
C VAL A 134 -5.13 -9.42 12.31
N PRO A 135 -3.82 -9.12 12.31
CA PRO A 135 -3.12 -8.70 11.12
C PRO A 135 -2.77 -9.91 10.23
N TYR A 136 -2.89 -9.69 8.94
CA TYR A 136 -2.52 -10.61 7.88
C TYR A 136 -1.43 -9.96 7.04
N TYR A 137 -0.51 -10.76 6.55
CA TYR A 137 0.38 -10.42 5.45
C TYR A 137 -0.15 -11.09 4.17
N ILE A 138 -0.24 -10.34 3.08
CA ILE A 138 -0.89 -10.74 1.82
C ILE A 138 0.04 -10.42 0.64
N TRP A 139 0.16 -11.36 -0.29
CA TRP A 139 0.97 -11.21 -1.51
C TRP A 139 0.44 -12.12 -2.65
N PRO A 140 0.67 -11.80 -3.93
CA PRO A 140 0.39 -12.72 -5.03
C PRO A 140 1.28 -13.96 -4.98
N LYS A 141 0.70 -15.11 -5.32
CA LYS A 141 1.41 -16.40 -5.37
C LYS A 141 2.61 -16.37 -6.30
N ASP A 142 3.63 -17.15 -5.95
CA ASP A 142 4.81 -17.41 -6.78
C ASP A 142 5.63 -16.16 -7.17
N ARG A 143 5.43 -15.03 -6.47
CA ARG A 143 6.16 -13.79 -6.69
C ARG A 143 7.03 -13.43 -5.49
N LYS A 144 8.34 -13.26 -5.73
CA LYS A 144 9.26 -12.71 -4.73
C LYS A 144 9.04 -11.21 -4.51
N MET A 145 8.64 -10.51 -5.58
CA MET A 145 8.35 -9.09 -5.57
C MET A 145 7.25 -8.80 -6.61
N GLN A 146 6.50 -7.75 -6.34
CA GLN A 146 5.40 -7.25 -7.15
C GLN A 146 5.42 -5.72 -7.16
N PHE A 147 4.66 -5.12 -8.06
CA PHE A 147 4.64 -3.67 -8.21
C PHE A 147 3.21 -3.16 -8.15
N LEU A 148 2.90 -2.43 -7.08
CA LEU A 148 1.57 -1.83 -6.93
C LEU A 148 1.49 -0.53 -7.74
N PRO A 149 0.44 -0.32 -8.53
CA PRO A 149 0.27 0.91 -9.28
C PRO A 149 -0.06 2.05 -8.31
N GLY A 150 0.51 3.22 -8.58
CA GLY A 150 0.25 4.44 -7.83
C GLY A 150 0.17 5.65 -8.75
N LEU A 151 -0.21 6.79 -8.17
CA LEU A 151 -0.10 8.10 -8.78
C LEU A 151 0.82 8.98 -7.95
N PHE A 152 1.59 9.83 -8.59
CA PHE A 152 2.51 10.74 -7.92
C PHE A 152 2.25 12.21 -8.26
N GLN A 153 2.76 13.08 -7.42
CA GLN A 153 2.75 14.52 -7.63
C GLN A 153 4.16 15.07 -7.42
N ILE A 154 4.53 16.02 -8.28
CA ILE A 154 5.73 16.82 -8.11
C ILE A 154 5.32 18.13 -7.45
N ILE A 155 6.05 18.51 -6.40
CA ILE A 155 5.80 19.71 -5.62
C ILE A 155 7.04 20.58 -5.72
N GLU A 156 6.87 21.77 -6.27
CA GLU A 156 7.90 22.80 -6.25
C GLU A 156 7.65 23.73 -5.07
N SER A 157 8.70 24.03 -4.31
CA SER A 157 8.67 24.97 -3.20
C SER A 157 9.93 25.84 -3.20
N ILE A 158 9.84 26.98 -2.53
CA ILE A 158 10.97 27.89 -2.33
C ILE A 158 11.27 27.88 -0.84
N GLY A 159 12.50 27.54 -0.48
CA GLY A 159 12.97 27.53 0.89
C GLY A 159 13.16 28.95 1.44
N SER A 160 13.43 29.04 2.74
CA SER A 160 13.60 30.33 3.44
C SER A 160 14.80 31.14 2.93
N ALA A 161 15.79 30.49 2.31
CA ALA A 161 16.94 31.16 1.70
C ALA A 161 16.76 31.40 0.19
N GLY A 162 15.55 31.23 -0.35
CA GLY A 162 15.24 31.43 -1.76
C GLY A 162 15.60 30.26 -2.67
N GLU A 163 16.10 29.15 -2.11
CA GLU A 163 16.46 27.97 -2.88
C GLU A 163 15.21 27.21 -3.36
N LYS A 164 15.21 26.82 -4.64
CA LYS A 164 14.16 25.96 -5.18
C LYS A 164 14.34 24.55 -4.63
N ARG A 165 13.28 24.00 -4.05
CA ARG A 165 13.21 22.62 -3.58
C ARG A 165 12.10 21.90 -4.35
N GLN A 166 12.38 20.67 -4.75
CA GLN A 166 11.40 19.78 -5.34
C GLN A 166 11.20 18.61 -4.39
N SER A 167 9.95 18.35 -3.99
CA SER A 167 9.59 17.12 -3.32
C SER A 167 8.59 16.35 -4.18
N VAL A 168 8.60 15.02 -4.04
CA VAL A 168 7.71 14.15 -4.80
C VAL A 168 7.01 13.25 -3.80
N SER A 169 5.69 13.15 -3.91
CA SER A 169 4.91 12.24 -3.08
C SER A 169 3.99 11.39 -3.95
N PHE A 170 3.67 10.20 -3.48
CA PHE A 170 2.80 9.26 -4.19
C PHE A 170 1.69 8.72 -3.31
N GLY A 171 0.62 8.27 -3.96
CA GLY A 171 -0.45 7.48 -3.35
C GLY A 171 -0.62 6.17 -4.11
N MET A 172 -0.86 5.10 -3.37
CA MET A 172 -1.07 3.76 -3.89
C MET A 172 -2.51 3.61 -4.39
N LEU A 173 -2.70 2.98 -5.54
CA LEU A 173 -4.05 2.69 -6.03
C LEU A 173 -4.63 1.47 -5.31
N THR A 174 -5.90 1.62 -4.93
CA THR A 174 -6.70 0.58 -4.29
C THR A 174 -7.98 0.37 -5.07
N ARG A 175 -8.60 -0.78 -4.88
CA ARG A 175 -9.91 -1.13 -5.43
C ARG A 175 -10.80 -1.82 -4.41
N THR A 176 -12.06 -2.03 -4.78
CA THR A 176 -12.99 -2.92 -4.10
C THR A 176 -12.41 -4.33 -4.02
N ALA A 177 -12.50 -4.92 -2.83
CA ALA A 177 -11.92 -6.22 -2.51
C ALA A 177 -12.57 -7.36 -3.30
N ASN A 178 -11.76 -8.37 -3.65
CA ASN A 178 -12.25 -9.70 -3.95
C ASN A 178 -12.73 -10.40 -2.66
N GLU A 179 -13.28 -11.61 -2.78
CA GLU A 179 -13.83 -12.36 -1.64
C GLU A 179 -12.81 -12.56 -0.52
N LEU A 180 -11.57 -12.96 -0.85
CA LEU A 180 -10.52 -13.17 0.13
C LEU A 180 -10.24 -11.90 0.93
N MET A 181 -10.00 -10.80 0.23
CA MET A 181 -9.66 -9.52 0.85
C MET A 181 -10.85 -8.89 1.58
N ALA A 182 -12.09 -9.19 1.18
CA ALA A 182 -13.28 -8.74 1.93
C ALA A 182 -13.37 -9.43 3.30
N ASN A 183 -13.01 -10.72 3.36
CA ASN A 183 -12.94 -11.47 4.62
C ASN A 183 -11.79 -11.01 5.53
N ILE A 184 -10.69 -10.50 4.95
CA ILE A 184 -9.57 -9.94 5.74
C ILE A 184 -9.86 -8.50 6.16
N HIS A 185 -10.26 -7.63 5.24
CA HIS A 185 -10.56 -6.23 5.52
C HIS A 185 -12.06 -6.04 5.78
N ASN A 186 -12.57 -6.60 6.87
CA ASN A 186 -14.01 -6.75 7.13
C ASN A 186 -14.65 -5.67 8.03
N ASP A 187 -13.88 -4.70 8.54
CA ASP A 187 -14.37 -3.70 9.49
C ASP A 187 -13.83 -2.29 9.23
N GLY A 188 -14.64 -1.28 9.58
CA GLY A 188 -14.34 0.15 9.37
C GLY A 188 -15.24 0.81 8.32
N GLU A 189 -15.11 2.13 8.19
CA GLU A 189 -15.84 2.96 7.22
C GLU A 189 -15.49 2.58 5.78
N PHE A 190 -14.22 2.23 5.53
CA PHE A 190 -13.68 1.88 4.21
C PHE A 190 -13.31 0.40 4.08
N ARG A 191 -14.07 -0.48 4.73
CA ARG A 191 -13.89 -1.94 4.64
C ARG A 191 -14.09 -2.48 3.21
N HIS A 192 -13.69 -3.72 2.99
CA HIS A 192 -13.79 -4.45 1.73
C HIS A 192 -13.03 -3.77 0.60
N ARG A 193 -11.79 -3.39 0.90
CA ARG A 193 -10.86 -2.81 -0.06
C ARG A 193 -9.55 -3.58 -0.06
N MET A 194 -8.85 -3.51 -1.18
CA MET A 194 -7.54 -4.12 -1.38
C MET A 194 -6.64 -3.21 -2.23
N PRO A 195 -5.31 -3.36 -2.18
CA PRO A 195 -4.43 -2.79 -3.19
C PRO A 195 -4.84 -3.25 -4.59
N LEU A 196 -4.63 -2.42 -5.59
CA LEU A 196 -4.84 -2.80 -6.98
C LEU A 196 -3.70 -3.71 -7.44
N PHE A 197 -3.73 -4.99 -7.04
CA PHE A 197 -2.75 -5.98 -7.48
C PHE A 197 -2.85 -6.21 -8.99
N LEU A 198 -1.70 -6.29 -9.65
CA LEU A 198 -1.57 -6.46 -11.10
C LEU A 198 -0.81 -7.76 -11.42
N THR A 199 -1.01 -8.25 -12.65
CA THR A 199 -0.09 -9.24 -13.24
C THR A 199 1.19 -8.54 -13.72
N PRO A 200 2.29 -9.28 -13.94
CA PRO A 200 3.52 -8.70 -14.51
C PRO A 200 3.28 -7.90 -15.80
N GLU A 201 2.42 -8.40 -16.69
CA GLU A 201 2.11 -7.75 -17.96
C GLU A 201 1.37 -6.42 -17.75
N LEU A 202 0.47 -6.37 -16.76
CA LEU A 202 -0.24 -5.14 -16.42
C LEU A 202 0.65 -4.12 -15.69
N GLU A 203 1.66 -4.57 -14.95
CA GLU A 203 2.66 -3.69 -14.35
C GLU A 203 3.47 -2.98 -15.45
N GLU A 204 3.99 -3.73 -16.42
CA GLU A 204 4.68 -3.16 -17.57
C GLU A 204 3.77 -2.22 -18.38
N PHE A 205 2.53 -2.65 -18.63
CA PHE A 205 1.54 -1.85 -19.35
C PHE A 205 1.19 -0.54 -18.62
N TRP A 206 1.08 -0.57 -17.29
CA TRP A 206 0.78 0.63 -16.49
C TRP A 206 1.80 1.75 -16.70
N LEU A 207 3.08 1.40 -16.88
CA LEU A 207 4.13 2.36 -17.24
C LEU A 207 4.49 2.31 -18.72
N SER A 208 3.58 1.94 -19.63
CA SER A 208 3.86 2.02 -21.07
C SER A 208 3.88 3.48 -21.56
N GLU A 209 4.51 3.67 -22.72
CA GLU A 209 4.38 4.92 -23.48
C GLU A 209 2.97 5.05 -24.03
N HIS A 210 2.54 6.29 -24.30
CA HIS A 210 1.24 6.62 -24.91
C HIS A 210 -0.01 6.06 -24.19
N PHE A 211 0.09 5.79 -22.88
CA PHE A 211 -1.01 5.30 -22.06
C PHE A 211 -2.17 6.30 -21.95
N THR A 212 -3.38 5.85 -22.26
CA THR A 212 -4.59 6.68 -22.33
C THR A 212 -5.50 6.49 -21.10
N ASP A 213 -6.53 7.33 -20.99
CA ASP A 213 -7.58 7.15 -19.97
C ASP A 213 -8.40 5.85 -20.20
N ALA A 214 -8.46 5.34 -21.44
CA ALA A 214 -9.10 4.05 -21.73
C ALA A 214 -8.26 2.88 -21.22
N ASP A 215 -6.94 2.93 -21.41
CA ASP A 215 -5.99 1.96 -20.86
C ASP A 215 -6.03 1.94 -19.33
N MET A 216 -6.11 3.14 -18.73
CA MET A 216 -6.28 3.31 -17.29
C MET A 216 -7.54 2.62 -16.77
N LYS A 217 -8.66 2.78 -17.49
CA LYS A 217 -9.93 2.13 -17.14
C LYS A 217 -9.78 0.61 -17.15
N ALA A 218 -9.12 0.05 -18.17
CA ALA A 218 -8.89 -1.40 -18.26
C ALA A 218 -8.05 -1.91 -17.07
N VAL A 219 -6.99 -1.19 -16.69
CA VAL A 219 -6.18 -1.52 -15.50
C VAL A 219 -7.00 -1.45 -14.21
N PHE A 220 -7.87 -0.44 -14.06
CA PHE A 220 -8.70 -0.29 -12.86
C PHE A 220 -9.78 -1.37 -12.74
N GLU A 221 -10.27 -1.88 -13.86
CA GLU A 221 -11.29 -2.94 -13.90
C GLU A 221 -10.69 -4.31 -13.55
N TYR A 222 -9.39 -4.54 -13.83
CA TYR A 222 -8.70 -5.80 -13.53
C TYR A 222 -8.68 -6.14 -12.04
N MET A 223 -9.22 -7.31 -11.68
CA MET A 223 -9.21 -7.85 -10.33
C MET A 223 -8.36 -9.12 -10.30
N LEU A 224 -7.30 -9.12 -9.50
CA LEU A 224 -6.57 -10.34 -9.22
C LEU A 224 -7.48 -11.33 -8.47
N PRO A 225 -7.66 -12.58 -8.96
CA PRO A 225 -8.52 -13.57 -8.32
C PRO A 225 -8.07 -13.92 -6.89
N SER A 226 -9.01 -14.32 -6.04
CA SER A 226 -8.75 -14.68 -4.63
C SER A 226 -7.69 -15.79 -4.52
N GLU A 227 -7.78 -16.78 -5.39
CA GLU A 227 -6.89 -17.95 -5.45
C GLU A 227 -5.48 -17.62 -5.94
N ALA A 228 -5.25 -16.45 -6.52
CA ALA A 228 -3.94 -15.97 -6.93
C ALA A 228 -3.22 -15.20 -5.82
N LEU A 229 -3.86 -15.01 -4.67
CA LEU A 229 -3.26 -14.42 -3.47
C LEU A 229 -2.95 -15.49 -2.44
N ASP A 230 -1.77 -15.40 -1.84
CA ASP A 230 -1.45 -16.05 -0.59
C ASP A 230 -1.61 -15.06 0.57
N TYR A 231 -1.82 -15.62 1.75
CA TYR A 231 -1.92 -14.86 2.98
C TYR A 231 -1.44 -15.68 4.17
N ARG A 232 -1.02 -14.99 5.23
CA ARG A 232 -0.77 -15.61 6.53
C ARG A 232 -1.05 -14.62 7.65
N THR A 233 -1.47 -15.12 8.80
CA THR A 233 -1.53 -14.30 10.02
C THR A 233 -0.14 -13.96 10.51
N VAL A 234 0.05 -12.76 11.02
CA VAL A 234 1.35 -12.26 11.51
C VAL A 234 1.22 -11.69 12.91
N PHE A 235 2.33 -11.42 13.59
CA PHE A 235 2.27 -10.76 14.89
C PHE A 235 1.80 -9.30 14.74
N SER A 236 1.36 -8.68 15.83
CA SER A 236 0.89 -7.29 15.80
C SER A 236 1.96 -6.33 15.25
N ILE A 237 1.66 -5.65 14.14
CA ILE A 237 2.54 -4.65 13.50
C ILE A 237 2.39 -3.23 14.08
N ARG A 238 1.42 -3.03 14.99
CA ARG A 238 1.10 -1.73 15.60
C ARG A 238 1.64 -1.55 17.02
N GLY A 239 2.18 -2.62 17.62
CA GLY A 239 2.74 -2.58 18.97
C GLY A 239 4.17 -2.04 19.00
N THR A 240 4.54 -1.39 20.11
CA THR A 240 5.94 -1.06 20.42
C THR A 240 6.72 -2.25 20.98
N LYS A 241 6.01 -3.28 21.46
CA LYS A 241 6.64 -4.50 21.96
C LYS A 241 7.19 -5.31 20.79
N PRO A 242 8.44 -5.78 20.86
CA PRO A 242 8.97 -6.67 19.84
C PRO A 242 8.17 -7.97 19.80
N ARG A 243 8.23 -8.63 18.65
CA ARG A 243 7.65 -9.96 18.47
C ARG A 243 8.34 -10.96 19.42
N PRO A 244 7.59 -11.80 20.17
CA PRO A 244 8.19 -12.64 21.22
C PRO A 244 9.23 -13.66 20.75
N ASP A 245 9.09 -14.19 19.54
CA ASP A 245 9.99 -15.22 18.98
C ASP A 245 11.18 -14.61 18.20
N GLY A 246 11.30 -13.28 18.15
CA GLY A 246 12.36 -12.57 17.43
C GLY A 246 12.32 -12.70 15.91
N ARG A 247 11.31 -13.33 15.32
CA ARG A 247 11.20 -13.49 13.86
C ARG A 247 10.76 -12.19 13.19
N SER A 248 10.94 -12.12 11.87
CA SER A 248 10.48 -11.00 11.06
C SER A 248 8.97 -10.76 11.15
N LYS A 249 8.53 -9.53 10.86
CA LYS A 249 7.11 -9.15 11.00
C LYS A 249 6.18 -9.86 10.02
N PHE A 250 6.69 -10.25 8.85
CA PHE A 250 5.92 -10.98 7.82
C PHE A 250 5.78 -12.48 8.11
N GLU A 251 6.50 -13.01 9.11
CA GLU A 251 6.47 -14.44 9.42
C GLU A 251 5.18 -14.88 10.08
N PHE A 252 4.78 -16.13 9.87
CA PHE A 252 3.53 -16.68 10.42
C PHE A 252 3.46 -16.54 11.94
N TRP A 253 2.32 -16.11 12.45
CA TRP A 253 2.01 -16.08 13.89
C TRP A 253 0.67 -16.74 14.15
N LYS A 254 0.62 -17.64 15.14
CA LYS A 254 -0.61 -18.33 15.53
C LYS A 254 -1.43 -17.48 16.51
N TYR A 255 -2.72 -17.32 16.22
CA TYR A 255 -3.71 -16.79 17.16
C TYR A 255 -4.59 -17.93 17.63
N ASP A 256 -4.64 -18.18 18.94
CA ASP A 256 -5.49 -19.23 19.50
C ASP A 256 -6.97 -18.88 19.31
N ASN A 257 -7.79 -19.88 18.97
CA ASN A 257 -9.22 -19.77 18.71
C ASN A 257 -9.59 -18.80 17.56
N LEU A 258 -8.66 -18.48 16.66
CA LEU A 258 -8.96 -17.73 15.44
C LEU A 258 -9.87 -18.59 14.53
N PRO A 259 -11.11 -18.16 14.23
CA PRO A 259 -11.98 -18.89 13.33
C PRO A 259 -11.46 -18.87 11.89
N GLN A 260 -11.91 -19.85 11.10
CA GLN A 260 -11.61 -19.93 9.67
C GLN A 260 -11.95 -18.60 8.96
N LEU A 261 -11.14 -18.22 7.99
CA LEU A 261 -11.39 -17.03 7.18
C LEU A 261 -12.76 -17.12 6.48
N GLY A 262 -13.54 -16.04 6.53
CA GLY A 262 -14.94 -16.02 6.09
C GLY A 262 -15.97 -16.33 7.19
N ASN A 263 -15.54 -16.77 8.37
CA ASN A 263 -16.38 -16.88 9.56
C ASN A 263 -15.85 -15.97 10.67
N ASP A 264 -16.51 -14.85 10.93
CA ASP A 264 -16.08 -13.86 11.91
C ASP A 264 -16.66 -14.09 13.32
N GLU A 265 -17.46 -15.16 13.50
CA GLU A 265 -17.89 -15.64 14.82
C GLU A 265 -16.75 -16.41 15.50
N PRO A 266 -16.50 -16.19 16.81
CA PRO A 266 -15.46 -16.91 17.52
C PRO A 266 -15.77 -18.41 17.56
N MET A 267 -14.74 -19.26 17.39
CA MET A 267 -14.87 -20.68 17.72
C MET A 267 -15.20 -20.79 19.20
N LYS A 268 -16.40 -21.27 19.53
CA LYS A 268 -16.76 -21.60 20.91
C LYS A 268 -15.71 -22.57 21.44
N SER A 269 -15.02 -22.21 22.52
CA SER A 269 -14.33 -23.21 23.33
C SER A 269 -15.37 -24.25 23.70
N GLN A 270 -15.19 -25.50 23.26
CA GLN A 270 -15.90 -26.61 23.86
C GLN A 270 -15.55 -26.57 25.35
N PHE A 271 -16.44 -26.03 26.18
CA PHE A 271 -16.44 -26.35 27.58
C PHE A 271 -16.62 -27.86 27.63
N SER A 272 -15.55 -28.54 28.01
CA SER A 272 -15.56 -29.92 28.46
C SER A 272 -16.80 -30.14 29.31
N LEU A 273 -17.71 -31.00 28.83
CA LEU A 273 -18.76 -31.58 29.66
C LEU A 273 -18.10 -32.63 30.56
N PHE A 274 -17.36 -32.18 31.57
CA PHE A 274 -16.93 -32.99 32.70
C PHE A 274 -16.96 -32.11 33.95
#